data_AF-A0A3L6RCH9-F1
#
_entry.id   AF-A0A3L6RCH9-F1
#
_cell.length_a   1.000
_cell.length_b   1.000
_cell.length_c   1.000
_cell.angle_alpha   90.00
_cell.angle_beta   90.00
_cell.angle_gamma   90.00
#
_symmetry.space_group_name_H-M   'P 1'
#
loop_
_entity.id
_entity.type
_entity.pdbx_description
1 polymer ?
#
loop_
_entity_poly.entity_id
_entity_poly.type
_entity_poly.pdbx_seq_one_letter_code
_entity_poly.pdbx_strand_id
1 'polypeptide(L)'
;MDIFPEDTVSSATSSPASSLYSPSPHGYGSWVQELSHDQQGVRLIGLLYQCAAEVAAGAFDRANHCLEQITQLASLDAPHTLQRLAAVFADALARKLLNLVPGLSRALLSTANSAEAHLIPAARRHLFDMLPFMKLAYLTTNHAILEAMEGEKFVHVVDLSGPASNPVQWIALFHALRSRRGGPPHLRITAVHDGKEFLANMAGVLAKDAEALDIPFQFSAVEARLDELDPDALRQLLRVRSGEALAISVVAQLHRLLAADDAGRRHVPGSSCLTPVQIIARSSPSSFGELLERELNTRLQLSPDTSSVVSSLSPQSPVLQAAAAAQQRPAAAKLGSFLQAVRALSPKIMVVAEPEANHNAAAFLERFEEALNYYASLFDCLERASAAHRCAAERARVERLVLREEVRGVVAREGAERKERHERLAQWARRMEGAGMERVGMSYGGMMEARKLLQSLGWGGSYEVVHDARGEAFFFCWHRRPLYSVSAWRPAAGRHSGGRLGGS
;
A
#
# COMPACT_ATOMS: atom_id res chain seq x y z
N MET A 1 74.75 33.29 5.30
CA MET A 1 75.00 34.73 5.47
C MET A 1 73.69 35.33 5.94
N ASP A 2 73.35 35.17 7.22
CA ASP A 2 73.85 36.02 8.33
C ASP A 2 73.16 37.40 8.23
N ILE A 3 72.41 37.94 9.18
CA ILE A 3 72.44 37.91 10.65
C ILE A 3 71.16 38.62 11.14
N PHE A 4 70.55 38.16 12.24
CA PHE A 4 69.70 38.99 13.12
C PHE A 4 70.56 39.61 14.23
N PRO A 5 70.18 40.78 14.77
CA PRO A 5 70.09 40.94 16.23
C PRO A 5 68.74 41.57 16.64
N GLU A 6 68.03 41.06 17.66
CA GLU A 6 68.14 41.38 19.11
C GLU A 6 68.02 42.89 19.39
N ASP A 7 67.34 43.43 20.40
CA ASP A 7 66.36 43.02 21.42
C ASP A 7 66.06 44.33 22.18
N THR A 8 64.86 44.56 22.71
CA THR A 8 64.69 45.27 24.00
C THR A 8 63.26 45.20 24.53
N VAL A 9 63.21 44.99 25.85
CA VAL A 9 62.09 44.53 26.68
C VAL A 9 61.45 45.70 27.42
N SER A 10 60.12 45.68 27.61
CA SER A 10 59.49 46.12 28.87
C SER A 10 58.03 45.64 29.01
N SER A 11 57.89 44.67 29.92
CA SER A 11 56.75 44.31 30.78
C SER A 11 56.15 45.51 31.55
N ALA A 12 54.97 45.53 32.15
CA ALA A 12 53.77 44.69 32.23
C ALA A 12 52.82 45.43 33.19
N THR A 13 51.50 45.38 32.99
CA THR A 13 50.52 45.39 34.09
C THR A 13 49.26 44.59 33.71
N SER A 14 49.08 43.50 34.45
CA SER A 14 47.91 42.63 34.67
C SER A 14 46.74 43.40 35.29
N SER A 15 45.45 43.02 35.35
CA SER A 15 44.60 41.81 35.18
C SER A 15 43.11 42.31 35.34
N PRO A 16 42.03 41.48 35.36
CA PRO A 16 41.80 40.16 34.79
C PRO A 16 40.53 40.11 33.90
N ALA A 17 40.52 39.27 32.87
CA ALA A 17 39.31 38.90 32.14
C ALA A 17 38.67 37.65 32.78
N SER A 18 37.39 37.77 33.07
CA SER A 18 36.50 36.73 33.59
C SER A 18 36.36 35.58 32.59
N SER A 19 36.67 34.38 33.08
CA SER A 19 36.43 33.09 32.45
C SER A 19 34.92 32.81 32.36
N LEU A 20 34.36 32.90 31.16
CA LEU A 20 33.07 32.30 30.84
C LEU A 20 33.30 30.88 30.32
N TYR A 21 32.78 29.94 31.10
CA TYR A 21 32.62 28.53 30.81
C TYR A 21 31.93 28.34 29.45
N SER A 22 32.63 27.75 28.49
CA SER A 22 32.02 27.13 27.31
C SER A 22 31.94 25.62 27.58
N PRO A 23 30.75 25.02 27.77
CA PRO A 23 30.66 23.57 27.88
C PRO A 23 30.82 22.96 26.49
N SER A 24 31.88 22.17 26.32
CA SER A 24 32.11 21.32 25.16
C SER A 24 30.96 20.31 24.99
N PRO A 25 30.44 20.08 23.78
CA PRO A 25 29.45 19.05 23.52
C PRO A 25 30.15 17.69 23.33
N HIS A 26 30.68 17.13 24.42
CA HIS A 26 31.09 15.73 24.46
C HIS A 26 30.31 15.05 25.58
N GLY A 27 29.41 14.11 25.20
CA GLY A 27 28.80 13.26 26.22
C GLY A 27 27.49 12.55 25.87
N TYR A 28 27.09 12.35 24.61
CA TYR A 28 25.96 11.44 24.30
C TYR A 28 26.13 10.56 23.04
N GLY A 29 27.22 10.72 22.28
CA GLY A 29 27.44 9.99 21.01
C GLY A 29 28.36 8.76 21.07
N SER A 30 29.02 8.47 22.20
CA SER A 30 30.13 7.51 22.24
C SER A 30 29.71 6.04 22.31
N TRP A 31 28.52 5.73 22.84
CA TRP A 31 28.10 4.33 23.06
C TRP A 31 27.51 3.65 21.80
N VAL A 32 27.12 4.44 20.80
CA VAL A 32 26.53 3.92 19.55
C VAL A 32 27.62 3.39 18.60
N GLN A 33 28.86 3.85 18.76
CA GLN A 33 29.99 3.47 17.90
C GLN A 33 30.64 2.11 18.26
N GLU A 34 30.27 1.49 19.40
CA GLU A 34 30.85 0.20 19.83
C GLU A 34 30.00 -1.03 19.49
N LEU A 35 28.79 -0.85 18.97
CA LEU A 35 27.93 -1.98 18.58
C LEU A 35 28.25 -2.44 17.16
N SER A 36 28.39 -3.75 16.96
CA SER A 36 28.44 -4.30 15.60
C SER A 36 27.14 -3.99 14.85
N HIS A 37 27.19 -3.93 13.52
CA HIS A 37 25.99 -3.70 12.72
C HIS A 37 24.89 -4.74 12.97
N ASP A 38 25.27 -5.98 13.28
CA ASP A 38 24.33 -7.04 13.66
C ASP A 38 23.64 -6.74 15.00
N GLN A 39 24.38 -6.22 15.99
CA GLN A 39 23.81 -5.82 17.29
C GLN A 39 22.90 -4.60 17.15
N GLN A 40 23.29 -3.62 16.33
CA GLN A 40 22.44 -2.47 16.00
C GLN A 40 21.14 -2.92 15.32
N GLY A 41 21.23 -3.89 14.41
CA GLY A 41 20.09 -4.47 13.72
C GLY A 41 19.11 -5.19 14.66
N VAL A 42 19.60 -6.10 15.50
CA VAL A 42 18.77 -6.79 16.50
C VAL A 42 18.08 -5.79 17.44
N ARG A 43 18.81 -4.76 17.88
CA ARG A 43 18.25 -3.69 18.72
C ARG A 43 17.14 -2.91 17.99
N LEU A 44 17.35 -2.54 16.72
CA LEU A 44 16.35 -1.84 15.92
C LEU A 44 15.05 -2.65 15.77
N ILE A 45 15.15 -3.95 15.51
CA ILE A 45 13.97 -4.83 15.42
C ILE A 45 13.20 -4.83 16.74
N GLY A 46 13.90 -5.02 17.87
CA GLY A 46 13.28 -4.99 19.19
C GLY A 46 12.58 -3.66 19.48
N LEU A 47 13.25 -2.54 19.18
CA LEU A 47 12.70 -1.19 19.36
C LEU A 47 11.45 -0.95 18.50
N LEU A 48 11.44 -1.44 17.25
CA LEU A 48 10.30 -1.32 16.35
C LEU A 48 9.05 -2.04 16.90
N TYR A 49 9.21 -3.29 17.35
CA TYR A 49 8.10 -4.04 17.98
C TYR A 49 7.64 -3.40 19.28
N GLN A 50 8.56 -2.96 20.12
CA GLN A 50 8.22 -2.26 21.36
C GLN A 50 7.46 -0.96 21.07
N CYS A 51 7.97 -0.14 20.14
CA CYS A 51 7.30 1.10 19.75
C CYS A 51 5.89 0.85 19.20
N ALA A 52 5.70 -0.19 18.37
CA ALA A 52 4.39 -0.55 17.87
C ALA A 52 3.43 -0.95 19.00
N ALA A 53 3.89 -1.73 19.98
CA ALA A 53 3.09 -2.10 21.15
C ALA A 53 2.69 -0.87 21.98
N GLU A 54 3.61 0.06 22.21
CA GLU A 54 3.32 1.29 22.98
C GLU A 54 2.37 2.23 22.24
N VAL A 55 2.51 2.35 20.91
CA VAL A 55 1.57 3.09 20.06
C VAL A 55 0.19 2.43 20.10
N ALA A 56 0.11 1.10 20.06
CA ALA A 56 -1.15 0.35 20.17
C ALA A 56 -1.84 0.57 21.52
N ALA A 57 -1.04 0.65 22.60
CA ALA A 57 -1.52 0.92 23.95
C ALA A 57 -1.90 2.40 24.18
N GLY A 58 -1.53 3.30 23.25
CA GLY A 58 -1.71 4.75 23.41
C GLY A 58 -0.79 5.35 24.48
N ALA A 59 0.32 4.69 24.80
CA ALA A 59 1.30 5.13 25.78
C ALA A 59 2.31 6.10 25.16
N PHE A 60 1.91 7.38 25.10
CA PHE A 60 2.64 8.43 24.39
C PHE A 60 4.12 8.54 24.80
N ASP A 61 4.40 8.62 26.10
CA ASP A 61 5.77 8.85 26.59
C ASP A 61 6.70 7.67 26.26
N ARG A 62 6.20 6.44 26.41
CA ARG A 62 6.96 5.22 26.09
C ARG A 62 7.17 5.07 24.59
N ALA A 63 6.14 5.33 23.79
CA ALA A 63 6.26 5.36 22.33
C ALA A 63 7.26 6.43 21.87
N ASN A 64 7.22 7.64 22.45
CA ASN A 64 8.16 8.72 22.16
C ASN A 64 9.60 8.32 22.50
N HIS A 65 9.82 7.67 23.66
CA HIS A 65 11.14 7.19 24.04
C HIS A 65 11.68 6.14 23.04
N CYS A 66 10.85 5.20 22.59
CA CYS A 66 11.25 4.25 21.56
C CYS A 66 11.61 4.96 20.24
N LEU A 67 10.79 5.93 19.81
CA LEU A 67 11.04 6.70 18.59
C LEU A 67 12.36 7.48 18.67
N GLU A 68 12.64 8.13 19.80
CA GLU A 68 13.90 8.83 20.05
C GLU A 68 15.09 7.89 19.84
N GLN A 69 15.06 6.70 20.46
CA GLN A 69 16.11 5.68 20.30
C GLN A 69 16.24 5.18 18.86
N ILE A 70 15.12 4.96 18.15
CA ILE A 70 15.16 4.52 16.75
C ILE A 70 15.78 5.60 15.86
N THR A 71 15.43 6.87 16.04
CA THR A 71 15.97 7.98 15.22
C THR A 71 17.47 8.21 15.40
N GLN A 72 18.05 7.78 16.52
CA GLN A 72 19.51 7.78 16.73
C GLN A 72 20.22 6.66 15.95
N LEU A 73 19.51 5.58 15.60
CA LEU A 73 20.06 4.38 14.99
C LEU A 73 19.67 4.21 13.51
N ALA A 74 18.65 4.93 13.05
CA ALA A 74 18.02 4.75 11.75
C ALA A 74 18.00 6.05 10.94
N SER A 75 18.37 5.95 9.66
CA SER A 75 18.26 7.03 8.69
C SER A 75 17.91 6.47 7.32
N LEU A 76 17.20 7.24 6.50
CA LEU A 76 16.88 6.87 5.12
C LEU A 76 18.10 6.88 4.20
N ASP A 77 19.17 7.58 4.60
CA ASP A 77 20.45 7.61 3.89
C ASP A 77 21.44 6.59 4.46
N ALA A 78 21.03 5.78 5.43
CA ALA A 78 21.91 4.82 6.06
C ALA A 78 22.42 3.77 5.05
N PRO A 79 23.68 3.33 5.19
CA PRO A 79 24.25 2.32 4.31
C PRO A 79 23.50 0.98 4.45
N HIS A 80 23.03 0.65 5.66
CA HIS A 80 22.39 -0.63 5.94
C HIS A 80 20.88 -0.61 5.70
N THR A 81 20.40 -1.65 5.03
CA THR A 81 18.99 -1.84 4.65
C THR A 81 18.04 -1.73 5.84
N LEU A 82 18.36 -2.41 6.96
CA LEU A 82 17.52 -2.42 8.15
C LEU A 82 17.42 -1.04 8.81
N GLN A 83 18.46 -0.20 8.75
CA GLN A 83 18.40 1.17 9.24
C GLN A 83 17.45 2.03 8.39
N ARG A 84 17.50 1.88 7.06
CA ARG A 84 16.57 2.60 6.16
C ARG A 84 15.13 2.14 6.35
N LEU A 85 14.91 0.83 6.49
CA LEU A 85 13.60 0.23 6.80
C LEU A 85 13.07 0.77 8.14
N ALA A 86 13.89 0.75 9.19
CA ALA A 86 13.51 1.24 10.50
C ALA A 86 13.13 2.72 10.48
N ALA A 87 13.82 3.55 9.69
CA ALA A 87 13.49 4.97 9.54
C ALA A 87 12.10 5.17 8.90
N VAL A 88 11.74 4.34 7.91
CA VAL A 88 10.40 4.35 7.29
C VAL A 88 9.32 3.95 8.29
N PHE A 89 9.54 2.88 9.07
CA PHE A 89 8.56 2.43 10.07
C PHE A 89 8.45 3.40 11.25
N ALA A 90 9.55 4.01 11.69
CA ALA A 90 9.53 5.05 12.73
C ALA A 90 8.68 6.25 12.31
N ASP A 91 8.82 6.74 11.08
CA ASP A 91 7.99 7.81 10.54
C ASP A 91 6.50 7.41 10.49
N ALA A 92 6.18 6.18 10.10
CA ALA A 92 4.80 5.71 10.08
C ALA A 92 4.19 5.56 11.49
N LEU A 93 4.96 5.04 12.46
CA LEU A 93 4.56 4.92 13.86
C LEU A 93 4.37 6.30 14.52
N ALA A 94 5.28 7.24 14.27
CA ALA A 94 5.17 8.62 14.75
C ALA A 94 3.90 9.31 14.22
N ARG A 95 3.58 9.12 12.93
CA ARG A 95 2.34 9.64 12.33
C ARG A 95 1.10 9.00 12.94
N LYS A 96 1.13 7.68 13.19
CA LYS A 96 0.04 6.99 13.89
C LYS A 96 -0.19 7.58 15.27
N LEU A 97 0.89 7.81 16.02
CA LEU A 97 0.83 8.41 17.35
C LEU A 97 0.29 9.85 17.28
N LEU A 98 0.76 10.67 16.34
CA LEU A 98 0.26 12.04 16.12
C LEU A 98 -1.22 12.09 15.74
N ASN A 99 -1.74 11.07 15.06
CA ASN A 99 -3.17 10.99 14.73
C ASN A 99 -4.09 10.88 15.96
N LEU A 100 -3.54 10.57 17.14
CA LEU A 100 -4.27 10.67 18.42
C LEU A 100 -4.52 12.13 18.84
N VAL A 101 -3.81 13.10 18.22
CA VAL A 101 -3.97 14.55 18.40
C VAL A 101 -4.29 15.23 17.05
N PRO A 102 -5.56 15.20 16.60
CA PRO A 102 -5.93 15.55 15.23
C PRO A 102 -5.56 16.98 14.81
N GLY A 103 -5.58 17.94 15.74
CA GLY A 103 -5.21 19.34 15.46
C GLY A 103 -3.75 19.47 15.03
N LEU A 104 -2.83 18.83 15.77
CA LEU A 104 -1.41 18.82 15.44
C LEU A 104 -1.14 18.02 14.18
N SER A 105 -1.76 16.84 14.05
CA SER A 105 -1.62 16.01 12.85
C SER A 105 -2.00 16.78 11.59
N ARG A 106 -3.16 17.45 11.57
CA ARG A 106 -3.58 18.25 10.41
C ARG A 106 -2.63 19.42 10.13
N ALA A 107 -2.25 20.18 11.17
CA ALA A 107 -1.37 21.33 10.99
C ALA A 107 0.01 20.95 10.41
N LEU A 108 0.56 19.81 10.83
CA LEU A 108 1.91 19.37 10.44
C LEU A 108 1.94 18.51 9.17
N LEU A 109 0.91 17.69 8.94
CA LEU A 109 0.94 16.68 7.88
C LEU A 109 0.23 17.12 6.60
N SER A 110 -0.67 18.12 6.64
CA SER A 110 -1.41 18.58 5.46
C SER A 110 -0.54 19.25 4.39
N THR A 111 0.58 19.87 4.77
CA THR A 111 1.50 20.59 3.86
C THR A 111 2.63 19.71 3.32
N ALA A 112 2.96 18.60 3.98
CA ALA A 112 4.10 17.76 3.65
C ALA A 112 3.96 16.95 2.36
N ASN A 113 2.73 16.79 1.83
CA ASN A 113 2.45 15.83 0.77
C ASN A 113 2.61 16.37 -0.68
N SER A 114 2.87 17.68 -0.90
CA SER A 114 2.84 18.25 -2.26
C SER A 114 4.20 18.47 -2.93
N ALA A 115 5.28 18.70 -2.18
CA ALA A 115 6.54 19.18 -2.77
C ALA A 115 7.19 18.16 -3.72
N GLU A 116 7.15 16.87 -3.38
CA GLU A 116 7.80 15.79 -4.15
C GLU A 116 6.83 15.01 -5.05
N ALA A 117 5.55 15.42 -5.12
CA ALA A 117 4.52 14.68 -5.86
C ALA A 117 4.88 14.47 -7.34
N HIS A 118 5.54 15.45 -7.96
CA HIS A 118 6.00 15.39 -9.35
C HIS A 118 7.10 14.34 -9.60
N LEU A 119 7.79 13.85 -8.56
CA LEU A 119 8.84 12.84 -8.65
C LEU A 119 8.30 11.40 -8.52
N ILE A 120 7.05 11.23 -8.08
CA ILE A 120 6.43 9.90 -7.88
C ILE A 120 6.41 9.08 -9.18
N PRO A 121 6.06 9.63 -10.36
CA PRO A 121 6.10 8.86 -11.61
C PRO A 121 7.50 8.32 -11.92
N ALA A 122 8.54 9.14 -11.73
CA ALA A 122 9.93 8.71 -11.91
C ALA A 122 10.32 7.62 -10.90
N ALA A 123 9.92 7.75 -9.64
CA ALA A 123 10.14 6.74 -8.61
C ALA A 123 9.48 5.39 -8.98
N ARG A 124 8.22 5.41 -9.42
CA ARG A 124 7.52 4.20 -9.89
C ARG A 124 8.21 3.57 -11.09
N ARG A 125 8.73 4.39 -12.02
CA ARG A 125 9.52 3.88 -13.14
C ARG A 125 10.79 3.19 -12.67
N HIS A 126 11.52 3.77 -11.73
CA HIS A 126 12.70 3.15 -11.14
C HIS A 126 12.36 1.84 -10.41
N LEU A 127 11.25 1.78 -9.67
CA LEU A 127 10.78 0.54 -9.04
C LEU A 127 10.51 -0.55 -10.08
N PHE A 128 9.83 -0.18 -11.17
CA PHE A 128 9.61 -1.08 -12.30
C PHE A 128 10.93 -1.56 -12.89
N ASP A 129 11.90 -0.69 -13.12
CA ASP A 129 13.18 -1.02 -13.75
C ASP A 129 14.06 -1.91 -12.84
N MET A 130 14.06 -1.67 -11.53
CA MET A 130 14.88 -2.41 -10.57
C MET A 130 14.33 -3.80 -10.21
N LEU A 131 12.99 -3.97 -10.15
CA LEU A 131 12.37 -5.19 -9.64
C LEU A 131 11.58 -5.97 -10.72
N PRO A 132 11.56 -7.31 -10.66
CA PRO A 132 10.92 -8.15 -11.68
C PRO A 132 9.39 -8.20 -11.58
N PHE A 133 8.81 -7.91 -10.41
CA PHE A 133 7.43 -8.30 -10.09
C PHE A 133 6.40 -7.78 -11.10
N MET A 134 6.48 -6.50 -11.48
CA MET A 134 5.56 -5.92 -12.46
C MET A 134 5.80 -6.44 -13.87
N LYS A 135 7.07 -6.69 -14.25
CA LYS A 135 7.39 -7.29 -15.56
C LYS A 135 6.82 -8.70 -15.67
N LEU A 136 6.93 -9.49 -14.61
CA LEU A 136 6.32 -10.82 -14.53
C LEU A 136 4.79 -10.75 -14.55
N ALA A 137 4.19 -9.81 -13.83
CA ALA A 137 2.75 -9.60 -13.83
C ALA A 137 2.22 -9.27 -15.23
N TYR A 138 2.88 -8.34 -15.94
CA TYR A 138 2.51 -7.99 -17.31
C TYR A 138 2.67 -9.17 -18.28
N LEU A 139 3.79 -9.89 -18.21
CA LEU A 139 4.05 -11.03 -19.08
C LEU A 139 3.00 -12.13 -18.87
N THR A 140 2.77 -12.54 -17.63
CA THR A 140 1.83 -13.63 -17.32
C THR A 140 0.39 -13.23 -17.56
N THR A 141 0.04 -11.96 -17.35
CA THR A 141 -1.28 -11.40 -17.71
C THR A 141 -1.50 -11.43 -19.21
N ASN A 142 -0.53 -10.96 -19.99
CA ASN A 142 -0.61 -10.98 -21.45
C ASN A 142 -0.71 -12.41 -21.97
N HIS A 143 0.05 -13.35 -21.38
CA HIS A 143 -0.03 -14.76 -21.74
C HIS A 143 -1.45 -15.31 -21.54
N ALA A 144 -2.04 -15.08 -20.37
CA ALA A 144 -3.41 -15.51 -20.09
C ALA A 144 -4.45 -14.85 -21.02
N ILE A 145 -4.26 -13.56 -21.36
CA ILE A 145 -5.10 -12.87 -22.33
C ILE A 145 -4.95 -13.48 -23.73
N LEU A 146 -3.73 -13.79 -24.18
CA LEU A 146 -3.48 -14.38 -25.50
C LEU A 146 -4.18 -15.73 -25.65
N GLU A 147 -4.07 -16.60 -24.64
CA GLU A 147 -4.75 -17.89 -24.61
C GLU A 147 -6.27 -17.72 -24.61
N ALA A 148 -6.80 -16.83 -23.76
CA ALA A 148 -8.23 -16.57 -23.71
C ALA A 148 -8.77 -15.98 -25.03
N MET A 149 -7.97 -15.21 -25.76
CA MET A 149 -8.37 -14.54 -27.01
C MET A 149 -8.00 -15.31 -28.27
N GLU A 150 -7.63 -16.59 -28.15
CA GLU A 150 -7.40 -17.44 -29.30
C GLU A 150 -8.67 -17.51 -30.19
N GLY A 151 -8.48 -17.35 -31.50
CA GLY A 151 -9.56 -17.37 -32.49
C GLY A 151 -10.41 -16.09 -32.57
N GLU A 152 -10.31 -15.18 -31.61
CA GLU A 152 -11.14 -13.96 -31.59
C GLU A 152 -10.69 -12.95 -32.63
N LYS A 153 -11.65 -12.37 -33.37
CA LYS A 153 -11.39 -11.35 -34.40
C LYS A 153 -11.46 -9.92 -33.87
N PHE A 154 -12.24 -9.70 -32.81
CA PHE A 154 -12.43 -8.41 -32.17
C PHE A 154 -12.15 -8.56 -30.68
N VAL A 155 -11.09 -7.91 -30.20
CA VAL A 155 -10.62 -8.01 -28.82
C VAL A 155 -10.67 -6.64 -28.18
N HIS A 156 -11.30 -6.56 -27.00
CA HIS A 156 -11.27 -5.37 -26.14
C HIS A 156 -10.54 -5.70 -24.85
N VAL A 157 -9.46 -4.98 -24.58
CA VAL A 157 -8.76 -5.04 -23.30
C VAL A 157 -9.09 -3.79 -22.49
N VAL A 158 -9.48 -3.98 -21.23
CA VAL A 158 -9.63 -2.91 -20.25
C VAL A 158 -8.48 -3.00 -19.24
N ASP A 159 -7.71 -1.92 -19.14
CA ASP A 159 -6.66 -1.74 -18.15
C ASP A 159 -7.16 -0.89 -16.98
N LEU A 160 -7.33 -1.54 -15.83
CA LEU A 160 -7.73 -0.91 -14.55
C LEU A 160 -6.56 -0.79 -13.57
N SER A 161 -5.32 -0.81 -14.08
CA SER A 161 -4.10 -0.81 -13.24
C SER A 161 -3.72 0.57 -12.73
N GLY A 162 -4.37 1.65 -13.21
CA GLY A 162 -4.17 3.02 -12.72
C GLY A 162 -2.68 3.39 -12.63
N PRO A 163 -2.18 3.79 -11.45
CA PRO A 163 -0.75 4.05 -11.21
C PRO A 163 0.26 2.97 -11.62
N ALA A 164 -0.16 1.71 -11.70
CA ALA A 164 0.65 0.58 -12.13
C ALA A 164 0.51 0.30 -13.64
N SER A 165 -0.25 1.11 -14.38
CA SER A 165 -0.34 1.00 -15.84
C SER A 165 0.99 1.41 -16.49
N ASN A 166 1.38 0.68 -17.54
CA ASN A 166 2.55 1.00 -18.32
C ASN A 166 2.33 0.58 -19.79
N PRO A 167 2.60 1.44 -20.79
CA PRO A 167 2.45 1.08 -22.21
C PRO A 167 3.26 -0.15 -22.61
N VAL A 168 4.37 -0.45 -21.92
CA VAL A 168 5.21 -1.62 -22.22
C VAL A 168 4.47 -2.94 -22.13
N GLN A 169 3.46 -3.05 -21.26
CA GLN A 169 2.61 -4.24 -21.18
C GLN A 169 1.91 -4.47 -22.52
N TRP A 170 1.27 -3.43 -23.05
CA TRP A 170 0.44 -3.56 -24.25
C TRP A 170 1.28 -3.64 -25.52
N ILE A 171 2.45 -2.99 -25.57
CA ILE A 171 3.43 -3.18 -26.65
C ILE A 171 3.89 -4.64 -26.71
N ALA A 172 4.17 -5.27 -25.56
CA ALA A 172 4.51 -6.70 -25.55
C ALA A 172 3.34 -7.57 -26.05
N LEU A 173 2.10 -7.22 -25.74
CA LEU A 173 0.92 -7.91 -26.27
C LEU A 173 0.79 -7.73 -27.79
N PHE A 174 1.10 -6.55 -28.35
CA PHE A 174 1.11 -6.30 -29.79
C PHE A 174 2.06 -7.25 -30.53
N HIS A 175 3.30 -7.39 -30.05
CA HIS A 175 4.27 -8.33 -30.64
C HIS A 175 3.78 -9.77 -30.61
N ALA A 176 3.14 -10.18 -29.51
CA ALA A 176 2.58 -11.53 -29.40
C ALA A 176 1.38 -11.75 -30.33
N LEU A 177 0.46 -10.78 -30.43
CA LEU A 177 -0.70 -10.85 -31.31
C LEU A 177 -0.33 -10.84 -32.80
N ARG A 178 0.71 -10.09 -33.19
CA ARG A 178 1.24 -10.10 -34.56
C ARG A 178 1.71 -11.51 -34.98
N SER A 179 2.21 -12.29 -34.02
CA SER A 179 2.73 -13.64 -34.25
C SER A 179 1.63 -14.71 -34.28
N ARG A 180 0.36 -14.33 -34.08
CA ARG A 180 -0.78 -15.25 -34.02
C ARG A 180 -1.09 -15.83 -35.39
N ARG A 181 -1.45 -17.12 -35.43
CA ARG A 181 -1.97 -17.77 -36.63
C ARG A 181 -3.28 -17.10 -37.06
N GLY A 182 -3.35 -16.64 -38.30
CA GLY A 182 -4.50 -15.86 -38.81
C GLY A 182 -4.38 -14.33 -38.66
N GLY A 183 -3.24 -13.84 -38.13
CA GLY A 183 -2.95 -12.42 -38.00
C GLY A 183 -3.54 -11.76 -36.74
N PRO A 184 -3.19 -10.47 -36.53
CA PRO A 184 -3.68 -9.72 -35.38
C PRO A 184 -5.19 -9.48 -35.46
N PRO A 185 -5.92 -9.50 -34.32
CA PRO A 185 -7.33 -9.10 -34.28
C PRO A 185 -7.48 -7.58 -34.43
N HIS A 186 -8.72 -7.12 -34.63
CA HIS A 186 -9.02 -5.73 -34.31
C HIS A 186 -8.96 -5.57 -32.79
N LEU A 187 -8.03 -4.75 -32.33
CA LEU A 187 -7.72 -4.57 -30.93
C LEU A 187 -8.17 -3.20 -30.45
N ARG A 188 -8.93 -3.19 -29.36
CA ARG A 188 -9.29 -1.99 -28.62
C ARG A 188 -8.70 -2.05 -27.22
N ILE A 189 -8.07 -0.97 -26.77
CA ILE A 189 -7.60 -0.84 -25.38
C ILE A 189 -8.33 0.33 -24.73
N THR A 190 -8.88 0.11 -23.54
CA THR A 190 -9.41 1.17 -22.68
C THR A 190 -8.60 1.24 -21.40
N ALA A 191 -7.95 2.37 -21.15
CA ALA A 191 -7.13 2.57 -19.96
C ALA A 191 -7.81 3.55 -18.99
N VAL A 192 -7.88 3.16 -17.72
CA VAL A 192 -8.40 3.98 -16.61
C VAL A 192 -7.24 4.48 -15.78
N HIS A 193 -7.05 5.80 -15.71
CA HIS A 193 -6.01 6.45 -14.91
C HIS A 193 -6.44 7.88 -14.55
N ASP A 194 -6.00 8.41 -13.41
CA ASP A 194 -6.23 9.79 -12.96
C ASP A 194 -5.30 10.85 -13.60
N GLY A 195 -4.44 10.42 -14.54
CA GLY A 195 -3.39 11.24 -15.12
C GLY A 195 -3.68 11.49 -16.59
N LYS A 196 -4.30 12.63 -16.90
CA LYS A 196 -4.66 12.99 -18.28
C LYS A 196 -3.47 12.99 -19.24
N GLU A 197 -2.34 13.57 -18.82
CA GLU A 197 -1.11 13.58 -19.61
C GLU A 197 -0.54 12.17 -19.82
N PHE A 198 -0.61 11.32 -18.80
CA PHE A 198 -0.20 9.93 -18.91
C PHE A 198 -1.05 9.18 -19.95
N LEU A 199 -2.37 9.34 -19.91
CA LEU A 199 -3.29 8.73 -20.88
C LEU A 199 -3.04 9.22 -22.31
N ALA A 200 -2.78 10.50 -22.50
CA ALA A 200 -2.44 11.07 -23.81
C ALA A 200 -1.12 10.51 -24.35
N ASN A 201 -0.08 10.44 -23.51
CA ASN A 201 1.22 9.86 -23.87
C ASN A 201 1.09 8.37 -24.20
N MET A 202 0.36 7.61 -23.39
CA MET A 202 0.09 6.20 -23.62
C MET A 202 -0.66 5.98 -24.94
N ALA A 203 -1.67 6.79 -25.24
CA ALA A 203 -2.39 6.73 -26.51
C ALA A 203 -1.46 6.93 -27.72
N GLY A 204 -0.60 7.95 -27.66
CA GLY A 204 0.34 8.26 -28.75
C GLY A 204 1.38 7.17 -28.97
N VAL A 205 1.98 6.64 -27.88
CA VAL A 205 2.94 5.54 -27.96
C VAL A 205 2.29 4.28 -28.53
N LEU A 206 1.14 3.87 -27.97
CA LEU A 206 0.46 2.66 -28.45
C LEU A 206 -0.05 2.78 -29.88
N ALA A 207 -0.54 3.96 -30.30
CA ALA A 207 -0.94 4.16 -31.70
C ALA A 207 0.24 4.00 -32.65
N LYS A 208 1.40 4.59 -32.32
CA LYS A 208 2.61 4.48 -33.12
C LYS A 208 3.12 3.03 -33.21
N ASP A 209 3.18 2.32 -32.09
CA ASP A 209 3.62 0.92 -32.07
C ASP A 209 2.63 0.00 -32.80
N ALA A 210 1.32 0.24 -32.69
CA ALA A 210 0.31 -0.52 -33.42
C ALA A 210 0.42 -0.31 -34.94
N GLU A 211 0.64 0.92 -35.40
CA GLU A 211 0.87 1.25 -36.81
C GLU A 211 2.14 0.56 -37.34
N ALA A 212 3.24 0.65 -36.60
CA ALA A 212 4.50 -0.01 -36.97
C ALA A 212 4.37 -1.54 -37.07
N LEU A 213 3.45 -2.13 -36.29
CA LEU A 213 3.19 -3.56 -36.26
C LEU A 213 1.99 -4.00 -37.12
N ASP A 214 1.37 -3.08 -37.88
CA ASP A 214 0.19 -3.32 -38.72
C ASP A 214 -0.96 -3.99 -37.96
N ILE A 215 -1.26 -3.46 -36.76
CA ILE A 215 -2.35 -3.93 -35.90
C ILE A 215 -3.53 -2.97 -36.03
N PRO A 216 -4.72 -3.44 -36.43
CA PRO A 216 -5.92 -2.60 -36.44
C PRO A 216 -6.30 -2.21 -35.01
N PHE A 217 -6.04 -0.95 -34.62
CA PHE A 217 -6.03 -0.54 -33.22
C PHE A 217 -6.93 0.66 -32.91
N GLN A 218 -7.58 0.63 -31.73
CA GLN A 218 -8.32 1.75 -31.15
C GLN A 218 -7.95 1.94 -29.68
N PHE A 219 -7.67 3.17 -29.26
CA PHE A 219 -7.45 3.51 -27.85
C PHE A 219 -8.60 4.36 -27.28
N SER A 220 -8.98 4.09 -26.04
CA SER A 220 -9.96 4.88 -25.29
C SER A 220 -9.40 5.25 -23.92
N ALA A 221 -9.30 6.55 -23.64
CA ALA A 221 -8.90 7.07 -22.34
C ALA A 221 -10.12 7.26 -21.42
N VAL A 222 -9.98 6.90 -20.15
CA VAL A 222 -10.94 7.18 -19.09
C VAL A 222 -10.19 7.82 -17.91
N GLU A 223 -10.41 9.11 -17.70
CA GLU A 223 -9.79 9.87 -16.62
C GLU A 223 -10.54 9.65 -15.30
N ALA A 224 -10.10 8.66 -14.52
CA ALA A 224 -10.72 8.29 -13.25
C ALA A 224 -9.81 7.40 -12.39
N ARG A 225 -10.15 7.27 -11.10
CA ARG A 225 -9.57 6.26 -10.21
C ARG A 225 -10.53 5.08 -10.03
N LEU A 226 -9.98 3.88 -9.83
CA LEU A 226 -10.78 2.66 -9.70
C LEU A 226 -11.82 2.75 -8.57
N ASP A 227 -11.46 3.34 -7.43
CA ASP A 227 -12.35 3.50 -6.28
C ASP A 227 -13.42 4.60 -6.45
N GLU A 228 -13.28 5.44 -7.47
CA GLU A 228 -14.23 6.50 -7.82
C GLU A 228 -15.21 6.06 -8.92
N LEU A 229 -14.97 4.91 -9.58
CA LEU A 229 -15.86 4.42 -10.63
C LEU A 229 -17.23 4.05 -10.07
N ASP A 230 -18.27 4.45 -10.79
CA ASP A 230 -19.64 4.01 -10.53
C ASP A 230 -19.87 2.62 -11.14
N PRO A 231 -20.16 1.58 -10.33
CA PRO A 231 -20.45 0.24 -10.83
C PRO A 231 -21.64 0.20 -11.80
N ASP A 232 -22.65 1.05 -11.61
CA ASP A 232 -23.87 1.03 -12.44
C ASP A 232 -23.60 1.60 -13.84
N ALA A 233 -22.67 2.54 -13.96
CA ALA A 233 -22.25 3.15 -15.23
C ALA A 233 -21.05 2.43 -15.89
N LEU A 234 -20.53 1.35 -15.30
CA LEU A 234 -19.25 0.74 -15.67
C LEU A 234 -19.18 0.33 -17.15
N ARG A 235 -20.26 -0.24 -17.71
CA ARG A 235 -20.31 -0.65 -19.13
C ARG A 235 -20.13 0.54 -20.07
N GLN A 236 -20.81 1.65 -19.80
CA GLN A 236 -20.77 2.86 -20.60
C GLN A 236 -19.42 3.56 -20.46
N LEU A 237 -18.92 3.68 -19.23
CA LEU A 237 -17.65 4.31 -18.91
C LEU A 237 -16.47 3.59 -19.59
N LEU A 238 -16.45 2.25 -19.53
CA LEU A 238 -15.44 1.43 -20.21
C LEU A 238 -15.72 1.22 -21.71
N ARG A 239 -16.83 1.78 -22.21
CA ARG A 239 -17.25 1.70 -23.62
C ARG A 239 -17.29 0.27 -24.15
N VAL A 240 -17.74 -0.69 -23.35
CA VAL A 240 -17.80 -2.11 -23.73
C VAL A 240 -18.88 -2.29 -24.81
N ARG A 241 -18.50 -2.87 -25.95
CA ARG A 241 -19.38 -3.11 -27.11
C ARG A 241 -19.79 -4.58 -27.16
N SER A 242 -20.98 -4.83 -27.70
CA SER A 242 -21.41 -6.21 -28.00
C SER A 242 -20.65 -6.76 -29.20
N GLY A 243 -20.28 -8.04 -29.16
CA GLY A 243 -19.55 -8.73 -30.24
C GLY A 243 -18.03 -8.66 -30.15
N GLU A 244 -17.47 -7.98 -29.15
CA GLU A 244 -16.03 -8.00 -28.85
C GLU A 244 -15.74 -8.95 -27.69
N ALA A 245 -14.65 -9.71 -27.78
CA ALA A 245 -14.16 -10.52 -26.67
C ALA A 245 -13.42 -9.63 -25.66
N LEU A 246 -13.91 -9.60 -24.42
CA LEU A 246 -13.44 -8.68 -23.38
C LEU A 246 -12.41 -9.34 -22.44
N ALA A 247 -11.24 -8.72 -22.31
CA ALA A 247 -10.26 -8.97 -21.25
C ALA A 247 -10.21 -7.79 -20.28
N ILE A 248 -10.07 -8.07 -18.99
CA ILE A 248 -9.85 -7.05 -17.95
C ILE A 248 -8.53 -7.35 -17.25
N SER A 249 -7.65 -6.35 -17.14
CA SER A 249 -6.39 -6.42 -16.42
C SER A 249 -6.43 -5.49 -15.22
N VAL A 250 -6.13 -6.01 -14.03
CA VAL A 250 -6.06 -5.24 -12.78
C VAL A 250 -4.75 -5.55 -12.07
N VAL A 251 -3.81 -4.61 -12.07
CA VAL A 251 -2.52 -4.75 -11.39
C VAL A 251 -2.44 -3.80 -10.20
N ALA A 252 -2.36 -4.35 -8.99
CA ALA A 252 -2.17 -3.67 -7.72
C ALA A 252 -3.17 -2.51 -7.49
N GLN A 253 -4.47 -2.75 -7.73
CA GLN A 253 -5.52 -1.73 -7.54
C GLN A 253 -6.77 -2.25 -6.84
N LEU A 254 -7.05 -3.55 -6.87
CA LEU A 254 -8.29 -4.12 -6.35
C LEU A 254 -8.38 -3.97 -4.83
N HIS A 255 -7.24 -4.05 -4.12
CA HIS A 255 -7.14 -3.83 -2.67
C HIS A 255 -7.66 -2.46 -2.23
N ARG A 256 -7.62 -1.44 -3.09
CA ARG A 256 -8.06 -0.08 -2.75
C ARG A 256 -9.57 0.01 -2.56
N LEU A 257 -10.33 -0.86 -3.23
CA LEU A 257 -11.79 -0.94 -3.08
C LEU A 257 -12.21 -1.39 -1.68
N LEU A 258 -11.34 -2.06 -0.93
CA LEU A 258 -11.59 -2.48 0.45
C LEU A 258 -11.64 -1.29 1.43
N ALA A 259 -11.06 -0.14 1.07
CA ALA A 259 -11.09 1.06 1.90
C ALA A 259 -12.42 1.81 1.81
N ALA A 260 -13.03 1.83 0.62
CA ALA A 260 -14.30 2.50 0.36
C ALA A 260 -15.47 1.87 1.15
N ASP A 261 -15.37 0.58 1.50
CA ASP A 261 -16.37 -0.13 2.31
C ASP A 261 -16.52 0.46 3.71
N ASP A 262 -15.45 1.01 4.28
CA ASP A 262 -15.47 1.64 5.61
C ASP A 262 -15.99 3.10 5.55
N ALA A 263 -16.04 3.75 4.38
CA ALA A 263 -16.57 5.11 4.25
C ALA A 263 -18.09 5.19 4.49
N GLY A 264 -18.83 4.11 4.19
CA GLY A 264 -20.26 4.00 4.44
C GLY A 264 -20.63 3.64 5.88
N ARG A 265 -19.66 3.19 6.68
CA ARG A 265 -19.84 2.95 8.12
C ARG A 265 -19.68 4.29 8.83
N ARG A 266 -20.80 4.98 9.11
CA ARG A 266 -20.80 6.22 9.90
C ARG A 266 -19.88 6.05 11.10
N HIS A 267 -18.88 6.92 11.19
CA HIS A 267 -18.04 7.03 12.37
C HIS A 267 -18.96 7.31 13.55
N VAL A 268 -19.09 6.35 14.47
CA VAL A 268 -19.70 6.65 15.78
C VAL A 268 -18.77 7.68 16.42
N PRO A 269 -19.22 8.92 16.70
CA PRO A 269 -18.40 9.88 17.41
C PRO A 269 -18.16 9.31 18.81
N GLY A 270 -16.97 8.77 19.04
CA GLY A 270 -16.66 7.98 20.22
C GLY A 270 -15.39 7.15 20.11
N SER A 271 -14.86 6.92 18.89
CA SER A 271 -13.56 6.25 18.75
C SER A 271 -12.40 7.24 18.95
N SER A 272 -11.96 7.35 20.21
CA SER A 272 -10.58 7.65 20.62
C SER A 272 -9.95 8.97 20.15
N CYS A 273 -10.65 10.10 20.29
CA CYS A 273 -9.94 11.38 20.44
C CYS A 273 -9.50 11.50 21.90
N LEU A 274 -8.19 11.60 22.16
CA LEU A 274 -7.71 11.87 23.51
C LEU A 274 -7.67 13.37 23.74
N THR A 275 -8.31 13.84 24.80
CA THR A 275 -8.08 15.20 25.29
C THR A 275 -6.65 15.31 25.82
N PRO A 276 -6.06 16.52 25.89
CA PRO A 276 -4.76 16.71 26.54
C PRO A 276 -4.69 16.08 27.93
N VAL A 277 -5.79 16.11 28.69
CA VAL A 277 -5.91 15.46 30.01
C VAL A 277 -5.85 13.93 29.91
N GLN A 278 -6.50 13.32 28.92
CA GLN A 278 -6.45 11.87 28.70
C GLN A 278 -5.09 11.38 28.19
N ILE A 279 -4.35 12.22 27.47
CA ILE A 279 -2.96 11.95 27.09
C ILE A 279 -2.09 11.94 28.34
N ILE A 280 -2.18 12.99 29.16
CA ILE A 280 -1.44 13.12 30.42
C ILE A 280 -1.78 11.97 31.39
N ALA A 281 -3.05 11.62 31.53
CA ALA A 281 -3.52 10.54 32.41
C ALA A 281 -3.05 9.15 31.95
N ARG A 282 -2.85 8.94 30.64
CA ARG A 282 -2.34 7.66 30.09
C ARG A 282 -0.82 7.57 30.05
N SER A 283 -0.14 8.71 30.12
CA SER A 283 1.32 8.83 30.11
C SER A 283 1.97 8.56 31.48
N SER A 284 1.23 8.65 32.59
CA SER A 284 1.80 8.51 33.95
C SER A 284 1.10 7.44 34.79
N PRO A 285 1.82 6.45 35.39
CA PRO A 285 1.19 5.43 36.22
C PRO A 285 0.69 5.93 37.59
N SER A 286 1.03 7.16 38.01
CA SER A 286 0.75 7.61 39.38
C SER A 286 0.94 9.12 39.64
N SER A 287 0.57 10.06 38.75
CA SER A 287 0.65 11.48 39.10
C SER A 287 -0.26 12.42 38.31
N PHE A 288 -0.70 13.47 39.02
CA PHE A 288 -1.41 14.69 38.62
C PHE A 288 -2.67 14.58 37.75
N GLY A 289 -2.73 13.72 36.73
CA GLY A 289 -3.90 13.53 35.87
C GLY A 289 -5.14 13.04 36.64
N GLU A 290 -4.98 12.02 37.49
CA GLU A 290 -6.05 11.55 38.39
C GLU A 290 -6.44 12.62 39.42
N LEU A 291 -5.48 13.40 39.92
CA LEU A 291 -5.74 14.50 40.87
C LEU A 291 -6.48 15.65 40.19
N LEU A 292 -6.15 15.97 38.93
CA LEU A 292 -6.79 17.03 38.16
C LEU A 292 -8.19 16.62 37.72
N GLU A 293 -8.38 15.36 37.33
CA GLU A 293 -9.69 14.81 36.99
C GLU A 293 -10.59 14.72 38.24
N ARG A 294 -10.02 14.34 39.39
CA ARG A 294 -10.71 14.37 40.69
C ARG A 294 -11.03 15.79 41.12
N GLU A 295 -10.11 16.75 40.98
CA GLU A 295 -10.32 18.16 41.29
C GLU A 295 -11.36 18.82 40.36
N LEU A 296 -11.35 18.53 39.05
CA LEU A 296 -12.36 19.00 38.10
C LEU A 296 -13.74 18.40 38.39
N ASN A 297 -13.81 17.10 38.70
CA ASN A 297 -15.05 16.44 39.11
C ASN A 297 -15.55 16.93 40.48
N THR A 298 -14.65 17.35 41.38
CA THR A 298 -14.99 17.94 42.69
C THR A 298 -15.46 19.39 42.55
N ARG A 299 -14.87 20.17 41.62
CA ARG A 299 -15.28 21.57 41.33
C ARG A 299 -16.58 21.68 40.56
N LEU A 300 -17.00 20.63 39.87
CA LEU A 300 -18.32 20.55 39.22
C LEU A 300 -19.43 20.07 40.17
N GLN A 301 -19.13 19.77 41.44
CA GLN A 301 -20.09 19.27 42.44
C GLN A 301 -20.32 20.23 43.63
N LEU A 302 -20.51 21.52 43.36
CA LEU A 302 -21.17 22.46 44.29
C LEU A 302 -22.15 23.30 43.44
N SER A 303 -23.47 23.17 43.54
CA SER A 303 -24.32 23.26 44.74
C SER A 303 -25.64 22.48 44.57
N PRO A 304 -26.28 22.02 45.66
CA PRO A 304 -27.53 21.26 45.62
C PRO A 304 -28.77 22.14 45.49
N ASP A 305 -29.89 21.46 45.20
CA ASP A 305 -31.30 21.88 45.23
C ASP A 305 -31.91 22.42 43.94
N THR A 306 -32.54 21.53 43.17
CA THR A 306 -34.01 21.49 43.10
C THR A 306 -34.48 20.06 42.85
N SER A 307 -35.31 19.58 43.79
CA SER A 307 -36.03 18.32 43.78
C SER A 307 -37.16 18.29 42.74
N SER A 308 -37.60 17.06 42.43
CA SER A 308 -38.87 16.67 41.79
C SER A 308 -38.80 16.66 40.26
N VAL A 309 -39.20 15.65 39.50
CA VAL A 309 -40.09 14.48 39.62
C VAL A 309 -39.55 13.50 38.54
N VAL A 310 -39.37 12.18 38.69
CA VAL A 310 -40.38 11.11 38.71
C VAL A 310 -39.64 9.79 38.94
N SER A 311 -40.08 9.12 40.00
CA SER A 311 -40.06 7.69 40.32
C SER A 311 -39.78 6.68 39.18
N SER A 312 -38.98 5.67 39.57
CA SER A 312 -39.16 4.24 39.30
C SER A 312 -39.25 3.73 37.86
N LEU A 313 -38.35 2.81 37.50
CA LEU A 313 -38.73 1.43 37.11
C LEU A 313 -37.47 0.55 36.93
N SER A 314 -37.55 -0.64 37.54
CA SER A 314 -36.65 -1.78 37.43
C SER A 314 -36.62 -2.37 35.99
N PRO A 315 -35.72 -3.32 35.68
CA PRO A 315 -35.43 -3.73 34.31
C PRO A 315 -36.35 -4.87 33.86
N GLN A 316 -37.05 -4.72 32.73
CA GLN A 316 -37.54 -5.80 31.86
C GLN A 316 -38.32 -5.26 30.65
N SER A 317 -37.81 -5.46 29.43
CA SER A 317 -38.54 -6.11 28.31
C SER A 317 -37.82 -5.91 26.95
N PRO A 318 -37.65 -6.97 26.13
CA PRO A 318 -36.90 -6.93 24.88
C PRO A 318 -37.84 -6.67 23.69
N VAL A 319 -38.26 -5.43 23.44
CA VAL A 319 -39.14 -5.15 22.28
C VAL A 319 -38.76 -3.92 21.43
N LEU A 320 -37.81 -3.08 21.85
CA LEU A 320 -37.37 -1.92 21.05
C LEU A 320 -36.10 -2.14 20.22
N GLN A 321 -35.51 -3.33 20.27
CA GLN A 321 -34.35 -3.69 19.43
C GLN A 321 -34.73 -4.19 18.03
N ALA A 322 -36.02 -4.39 17.76
CA ALA A 322 -36.51 -4.88 16.46
C ALA A 322 -36.93 -3.77 15.48
N ALA A 323 -37.13 -2.52 15.92
CA ALA A 323 -37.56 -1.42 15.06
C ALA A 323 -36.39 -0.64 14.40
N ALA A 324 -35.17 -0.75 14.93
CA ALA A 324 -33.96 -0.20 14.30
C ALA A 324 -33.33 -1.14 13.26
N ALA A 325 -33.82 -2.39 13.16
CA ALA A 325 -33.30 -3.41 12.24
C ALA A 325 -33.97 -3.41 10.85
N ALA A 326 -34.93 -2.52 10.59
CA ALA A 326 -35.78 -2.59 9.41
C ALA A 326 -35.49 -1.55 8.29
N GLN A 327 -34.43 -0.74 8.38
CA GLN A 327 -34.12 0.25 7.33
C GLN A 327 -32.62 0.40 6.97
N GLN A 328 -31.81 -0.62 7.23
CA GLN A 328 -30.45 -0.68 6.69
C GLN A 328 -30.37 -1.80 5.66
N ARG A 329 -30.67 -1.47 4.41
CA ARG A 329 -30.09 -2.18 3.28
C ARG A 329 -28.57 -2.11 3.52
N PRO A 330 -27.83 -3.23 3.67
CA PRO A 330 -26.38 -3.14 3.75
C PRO A 330 -25.93 -2.48 2.45
N ALA A 331 -25.32 -1.29 2.55
CA ALA A 331 -24.63 -0.71 1.41
C ALA A 331 -23.72 -1.82 0.88
N ALA A 332 -23.95 -2.27 -0.36
CA ALA A 332 -23.09 -3.28 -0.95
C ALA A 332 -21.67 -2.76 -0.84
N ALA A 333 -20.78 -3.55 -0.23
CA ALA A 333 -19.35 -3.27 -0.23
C ALA A 333 -18.96 -2.85 -1.66
N LYS A 334 -18.29 -1.71 -1.82
CA LYS A 334 -17.81 -1.14 -3.09
C LYS A 334 -17.15 -2.22 -3.95
N LEU A 335 -16.29 -3.05 -3.34
CA LEU A 335 -15.70 -4.21 -4.02
C LEU A 335 -16.76 -5.19 -4.54
N GLY A 336 -17.74 -5.56 -3.72
CA GLY A 336 -18.84 -6.45 -4.11
C GLY A 336 -19.66 -5.89 -5.28
N SER A 337 -20.05 -4.61 -5.22
CA SER A 337 -20.76 -3.96 -6.34
C SER A 337 -19.90 -3.89 -7.60
N PHE A 338 -18.60 -3.61 -7.46
CA PHE A 338 -17.68 -3.56 -8.58
C PHE A 338 -17.53 -4.94 -9.24
N LEU A 339 -17.33 -6.00 -8.46
CA LEU A 339 -17.21 -7.36 -9.00
C LEU A 339 -18.51 -7.84 -9.66
N GLN A 340 -19.68 -7.46 -9.12
CA GLN A 340 -20.97 -7.73 -9.75
C GLN A 340 -21.11 -7.01 -11.10
N ALA A 341 -20.71 -5.73 -11.16
CA ALA A 341 -20.70 -4.96 -12.41
C ALA A 341 -19.74 -5.57 -13.43
N VAL A 342 -18.52 -5.94 -13.02
CA VAL A 342 -17.55 -6.65 -13.87
C VAL A 342 -18.12 -7.96 -14.40
N ARG A 343 -18.76 -8.77 -13.54
CA ARG A 343 -19.43 -10.01 -13.96
C ARG A 343 -20.50 -9.75 -15.01
N ALA A 344 -21.28 -8.67 -14.87
CA ALA A 344 -22.31 -8.27 -15.82
C ALA A 344 -21.74 -7.81 -17.19
N LEU A 345 -20.47 -7.38 -17.25
CA LEU A 345 -19.77 -7.15 -18.53
C LEU A 345 -19.47 -8.45 -19.28
N SER A 346 -19.56 -9.60 -18.60
CA SER A 346 -19.26 -10.93 -19.12
C SER A 346 -17.87 -11.05 -19.76
N PRO A 347 -16.78 -10.63 -19.07
CA PRO A 347 -15.43 -10.75 -19.62
C PRO A 347 -15.08 -12.22 -19.90
N LYS A 348 -14.38 -12.47 -21.00
CA LYS A 348 -13.84 -13.79 -21.31
C LYS A 348 -12.73 -14.16 -20.32
N ILE A 349 -11.96 -13.16 -19.88
CA ILE A 349 -10.97 -13.28 -18.81
C ILE A 349 -10.80 -11.97 -18.05
N MET A 350 -10.62 -12.06 -16.74
CA MET A 350 -10.14 -11.00 -15.87
C MET A 350 -8.88 -11.50 -15.17
N VAL A 351 -7.75 -10.81 -15.36
CA VAL A 351 -6.50 -11.15 -14.69
C VAL A 351 -6.22 -10.13 -13.60
N VAL A 352 -5.92 -10.63 -12.40
CA VAL A 352 -5.65 -9.85 -11.20
C VAL A 352 -4.25 -10.16 -10.72
N ALA A 353 -3.41 -9.13 -10.62
CA ALA A 353 -2.10 -9.20 -10.00
C ALA A 353 -2.10 -8.31 -8.75
N GLU A 354 -1.83 -8.87 -7.57
CA GLU A 354 -1.90 -8.15 -6.28
C GLU A 354 -0.67 -8.46 -5.40
N PRO A 355 -0.27 -7.53 -4.52
CA PRO A 355 0.68 -7.83 -3.45
C PRO A 355 0.20 -9.00 -2.59
N GLU A 356 1.07 -9.98 -2.37
CA GLU A 356 0.77 -11.18 -1.57
C GLU A 356 1.12 -10.95 -0.10
N ALA A 357 0.31 -10.12 0.58
CA ALA A 357 0.49 -9.78 1.99
C ALA A 357 -0.85 -9.60 2.70
N ASN A 358 -0.93 -9.89 4.00
CA ASN A 358 -2.12 -9.63 4.81
C ASN A 358 -2.03 -8.27 5.56
N HIS A 359 -1.97 -7.16 4.81
CA HIS A 359 -1.96 -5.80 5.39
C HIS A 359 -3.36 -5.31 5.81
N ASN A 360 -4.39 -6.15 5.68
CA ASN A 360 -5.77 -5.83 6.05
C ASN A 360 -6.26 -6.53 7.32
N ALA A 361 -5.36 -7.08 8.14
CA ALA A 361 -5.72 -7.63 9.45
C ALA A 361 -6.46 -6.59 10.33
N ALA A 362 -7.37 -7.05 11.20
CA ALA A 362 -8.15 -6.16 12.07
C ALA A 362 -7.28 -5.54 13.17
N ALA A 363 -6.41 -6.33 13.78
CA ALA A 363 -5.48 -5.86 14.81
C ALA A 363 -4.32 -5.06 14.20
N PHE A 364 -3.96 -3.95 14.84
CA PHE A 364 -2.86 -3.11 14.38
C PHE A 364 -1.51 -3.83 14.43
N LEU A 365 -1.22 -4.56 15.51
CA LEU A 365 0.07 -5.25 15.67
C LEU A 365 0.27 -6.35 14.62
N GLU A 366 -0.80 -7.07 14.25
CA GLU A 366 -0.76 -8.04 13.15
C GLU A 366 -0.43 -7.36 11.81
N ARG A 367 -1.06 -6.21 11.51
CA ARG A 367 -0.73 -5.42 10.31
C ARG A 367 0.71 -4.94 10.32
N PHE A 368 1.18 -4.45 11.46
CA PHE A 368 2.53 -3.94 11.63
C PHE A 368 3.58 -5.03 11.39
N GLU A 369 3.41 -6.19 12.01
CA GLU A 369 4.31 -7.34 11.86
C GLU A 369 4.36 -7.83 10.41
N GLU A 370 3.20 -8.06 9.79
CA GLU A 370 3.13 -8.49 8.40
C GLU A 370 3.79 -7.46 7.46
N ALA A 371 3.52 -6.17 7.68
CA ALA A 371 4.12 -5.09 6.89
C ALA A 371 5.64 -5.04 7.07
N LEU A 372 6.15 -5.09 8.31
CA LEU A 372 7.59 -5.08 8.58
C LEU A 372 8.29 -6.22 7.84
N ASN A 373 7.72 -7.42 7.94
CA ASN A 373 8.24 -8.57 7.24
C ASN A 373 8.18 -8.39 5.72
N TYR A 374 7.05 -7.94 5.16
CA TYR A 374 6.86 -7.79 3.71
C TYR A 374 7.80 -6.76 3.11
N TYR A 375 7.86 -5.57 3.72
CA TYR A 375 8.72 -4.49 3.26
C TYR A 375 10.21 -4.75 3.51
N ALA A 376 10.59 -5.52 4.53
CA ALA A 376 11.97 -5.99 4.67
C ALA A 376 12.44 -6.74 3.42
N SER A 377 11.59 -7.63 2.88
CA SER A 377 11.91 -8.35 1.64
C SER A 377 12.02 -7.42 0.41
N LEU A 378 11.16 -6.41 0.28
CA LEU A 378 11.27 -5.43 -0.80
C LEU A 378 12.52 -4.54 -0.69
N PHE A 379 12.89 -4.14 0.53
CA PHE A 379 14.12 -3.41 0.79
C PHE A 379 15.37 -4.26 0.47
N ASP A 380 15.36 -5.55 0.79
CA ASP A 380 16.43 -6.48 0.39
C ASP A 380 16.52 -6.64 -1.14
N CYS A 381 15.38 -6.74 -1.83
CA CYS A 381 15.33 -6.77 -3.29
C CYS A 381 15.98 -5.51 -3.89
N LEU A 382 15.64 -4.33 -3.34
CA LEU A 382 16.17 -3.04 -3.77
C LEU A 382 17.66 -2.88 -3.47
N GLU A 383 18.13 -3.36 -2.31
CA GLU A 383 19.55 -3.37 -1.97
C GLU A 383 20.35 -4.20 -2.98
N ARG A 384 19.87 -5.42 -3.29
CA ARG A 384 20.52 -6.29 -4.29
C ARG A 384 20.53 -5.64 -5.67
N ALA A 385 19.42 -5.05 -6.10
CA ALA A 385 19.32 -4.39 -7.41
C ALA A 385 20.26 -3.18 -7.50
N SER A 386 20.30 -2.36 -6.43
CA SER A 386 21.20 -1.22 -6.30
C SER A 386 22.67 -1.64 -6.37
N ALA A 387 23.05 -2.70 -5.68
CA ALA A 387 24.42 -3.23 -5.73
C ALA A 387 24.79 -3.75 -7.13
N ALA A 388 23.87 -4.44 -7.81
CA ALA A 388 24.10 -5.00 -9.14
C ALA A 388 24.21 -3.94 -10.24
N HIS A 389 23.46 -2.83 -10.12
CA HIS A 389 23.34 -1.82 -11.18
C HIS A 389 23.91 -0.44 -10.82
N ARG A 390 24.48 -0.30 -9.61
CA ARG A 390 25.06 0.94 -9.08
C ARG A 390 24.07 2.12 -9.10
N CYS A 391 22.80 1.85 -8.78
CA CYS A 391 21.69 2.80 -8.85
C CYS A 391 21.16 3.24 -7.46
N ALA A 392 22.08 3.65 -6.58
CA ALA A 392 21.75 4.01 -5.20
C ALA A 392 20.80 5.22 -5.09
N ALA A 393 20.87 6.16 -6.03
CA ALA A 393 19.99 7.33 -6.06
C ALA A 393 18.55 6.95 -6.44
N GLU A 394 18.40 6.07 -7.43
CA GLU A 394 17.12 5.50 -7.84
C GLU A 394 16.51 4.65 -6.73
N ARG A 395 17.32 3.81 -6.07
CA ARG A 395 16.95 3.06 -4.87
C ARG A 395 16.38 3.99 -3.80
N ALA A 396 17.14 5.01 -3.41
CA ALA A 396 16.73 5.97 -2.40
C ALA A 396 15.42 6.67 -2.80
N ARG A 397 15.25 7.05 -4.07
CA ARG A 397 14.00 7.66 -4.54
C ARG A 397 12.81 6.71 -4.40
N VAL A 398 12.97 5.42 -4.71
CA VAL A 398 11.92 4.40 -4.55
C VAL A 398 11.56 4.17 -3.08
N GLU A 399 12.56 3.97 -2.22
CA GLU A 399 12.36 3.77 -0.78
C GLU A 399 11.63 4.97 -0.15
N ARG A 400 11.99 6.20 -0.55
CA ARG A 400 11.42 7.43 0.01
C ARG A 400 10.02 7.77 -0.51
N LEU A 401 9.77 7.63 -1.80
CA LEU A 401 8.54 8.15 -2.43
C LEU A 401 7.48 7.09 -2.70
N VAL A 402 7.86 5.82 -2.78
CA VAL A 402 6.93 4.70 -3.04
C VAL A 402 6.74 3.88 -1.78
N LEU A 403 7.80 3.17 -1.34
CA LEU A 403 7.65 2.21 -0.23
C LEU A 403 7.28 2.89 1.09
N ARG A 404 7.82 4.08 1.39
CA ARG A 404 7.41 4.85 2.57
C ARG A 404 5.93 5.20 2.56
N GLU A 405 5.40 5.66 1.43
CA GLU A 405 3.97 6.01 1.32
C GLU A 405 3.07 4.79 1.48
N GLU A 406 3.49 3.63 0.95
CA GLU A 406 2.75 2.39 1.16
C GLU A 406 2.78 1.95 2.64
N VAL A 407 3.96 1.97 3.29
CA VAL A 407 4.09 1.67 4.73
C VAL A 407 3.24 2.63 5.58
N ARG A 408 3.26 3.93 5.28
CA ARG A 408 2.37 4.92 5.91
C ARG A 408 0.89 4.54 5.71
N GLY A 409 0.55 4.11 4.50
CA GLY A 409 -0.78 3.63 4.14
C GLY A 409 -1.25 2.49 5.02
N VAL A 410 -0.38 1.52 5.32
CA VAL A 410 -0.71 0.35 6.15
C VAL A 410 -0.71 0.65 7.65
N VAL A 411 0.33 1.35 8.14
CA VAL A 411 0.64 1.49 9.57
C VAL A 411 -0.04 2.72 10.17
N ALA A 412 0.02 3.87 9.49
CA ALA A 412 -0.36 5.16 10.06
C ALA A 412 -1.84 5.52 9.85
N ARG A 413 -2.40 5.16 8.68
CA ARG A 413 -3.77 5.51 8.29
C ARG A 413 -4.78 4.49 8.83
N GLU A 414 -6.04 4.90 8.98
CA GLU A 414 -7.15 4.03 9.37
C GLU A 414 -8.41 4.34 8.54
N GLY A 415 -9.44 3.50 8.65
CA GLY A 415 -10.72 3.72 7.97
C GLY A 415 -10.57 3.89 6.45
N ALA A 416 -11.31 4.84 5.88
CA ALA A 416 -11.30 5.09 4.43
C ALA A 416 -9.97 5.67 3.90
N GLU A 417 -9.14 6.25 4.76
CA GLU A 417 -7.82 6.79 4.36
C GLU A 417 -6.77 5.68 4.18
N ARG A 418 -6.96 4.53 4.86
CA ARG A 418 -6.11 3.34 4.70
C ARG A 418 -6.48 2.61 3.41
N LYS A 419 -5.84 2.98 2.31
CA LYS A 419 -6.03 2.38 0.98
C LYS A 419 -5.18 1.13 0.73
N GLU A 420 -4.02 1.01 1.37
CA GLU A 420 -3.09 -0.13 1.23
C GLU A 420 -3.58 -1.35 2.03
N ARG A 421 -4.65 -1.98 1.55
CA ARG A 421 -5.35 -3.09 2.22
C ARG A 421 -5.08 -4.42 1.54
N HIS A 422 -3.81 -4.74 1.36
CA HIS A 422 -3.43 -6.00 0.73
C HIS A 422 -4.03 -7.19 1.47
N GLU A 423 -4.50 -8.15 0.68
CA GLU A 423 -4.99 -9.44 1.15
C GLU A 423 -4.29 -10.53 0.31
N ARG A 424 -4.10 -11.70 0.92
CA ARG A 424 -3.47 -12.85 0.24
C ARG A 424 -4.40 -13.45 -0.81
N LEU A 425 -3.84 -14.20 -1.76
CA LEU A 425 -4.61 -14.85 -2.82
C LEU A 425 -5.80 -15.67 -2.30
N ALA A 426 -5.68 -16.33 -1.15
CA ALA A 426 -6.75 -17.12 -0.55
C ALA A 426 -7.96 -16.26 -0.09
N GLN A 427 -7.74 -15.01 0.30
CA GLN A 427 -8.81 -14.06 0.62
C GLN A 427 -9.46 -13.52 -0.66
N TRP A 428 -8.64 -13.12 -1.65
CA TRP A 428 -9.13 -12.74 -2.97
C TRP A 428 -9.96 -13.83 -3.62
N ALA A 429 -9.54 -15.10 -3.47
CA ALA A 429 -10.28 -16.27 -3.95
C ALA A 429 -11.74 -16.25 -3.51
N ARG A 430 -11.93 -16.17 -2.19
CA ARG A 430 -13.25 -16.22 -1.56
C ARG A 430 -14.11 -15.04 -1.99
N ARG A 431 -13.51 -13.87 -2.20
CA ARG A 431 -14.22 -12.67 -2.65
C ARG A 431 -14.68 -12.78 -4.11
N MET A 432 -13.80 -13.25 -4.99
CA MET A 432 -14.10 -13.45 -6.40
C MET A 432 -15.17 -14.55 -6.58
N GLU A 433 -14.99 -15.69 -5.90
CA GLU A 433 -15.94 -16.81 -5.90
C GLU A 433 -17.30 -16.40 -5.32
N GLY A 434 -17.31 -15.67 -4.20
CA GLY A 434 -18.52 -15.10 -3.60
C GLY A 434 -19.25 -14.09 -4.51
N ALA A 435 -18.53 -13.46 -5.45
CA ALA A 435 -19.11 -12.58 -6.46
C ALA A 435 -19.57 -13.34 -7.73
N GLY A 436 -19.48 -14.67 -7.76
CA GLY A 436 -19.89 -15.49 -8.91
C GLY A 436 -18.87 -15.51 -10.04
N MET A 437 -17.59 -15.28 -9.74
CA MET A 437 -16.48 -15.54 -10.65
C MET A 437 -15.90 -16.93 -10.35
N GLU A 438 -15.32 -17.57 -11.36
CA GLU A 438 -14.58 -18.83 -11.22
C GLU A 438 -13.13 -18.66 -11.68
N ARG A 439 -12.23 -19.43 -11.06
CA ARG A 439 -10.80 -19.43 -11.41
C ARG A 439 -10.58 -20.00 -12.80
N VAL A 440 -9.62 -19.43 -13.51
CA VAL A 440 -9.08 -19.95 -14.76
C VAL A 440 -7.66 -20.43 -14.49
N GLY A 441 -7.35 -21.65 -14.94
CA GLY A 441 -6.01 -22.23 -14.81
C GLY A 441 -4.96 -21.35 -15.49
N MET A 442 -3.81 -21.16 -14.84
CA MET A 442 -2.69 -20.44 -15.45
C MET A 442 -1.80 -21.47 -16.15
N SER A 443 -1.46 -21.26 -17.42
CA SER A 443 -0.77 -22.30 -18.19
C SER A 443 0.69 -22.49 -17.79
N TYR A 444 1.19 -23.72 -17.98
CA TYR A 444 2.61 -24.03 -17.82
C TYR A 444 3.49 -23.21 -18.80
N GLY A 445 2.96 -22.89 -19.99
CA GLY A 445 3.61 -22.04 -20.98
C GLY A 445 3.94 -20.66 -20.40
N GLY A 446 2.95 -20.00 -19.80
CA GLY A 446 3.14 -18.69 -19.15
C GLY A 446 4.15 -18.73 -18.02
N MET A 447 4.19 -19.83 -17.25
CA MET A 447 5.22 -20.02 -16.21
C MET A 447 6.62 -20.10 -16.80
N MET A 448 6.80 -20.85 -17.89
CA MET A 448 8.09 -21.04 -18.52
C MET A 448 8.62 -19.74 -19.14
N GLU A 449 7.75 -18.94 -19.75
CA GLU A 449 8.11 -17.61 -20.24
C GLU A 449 8.54 -16.68 -19.10
N ALA A 450 7.81 -16.69 -17.98
CA ALA A 450 8.15 -15.89 -16.80
C ALA A 450 9.52 -16.30 -16.20
N ARG A 451 9.79 -17.60 -16.11
CA ARG A 451 11.09 -18.13 -15.66
C ARG A 451 12.22 -17.78 -16.62
N LYS A 452 11.97 -17.87 -17.92
CA LYS A 452 12.94 -17.47 -18.95
C LYS A 452 13.26 -15.98 -18.85
N LEU A 453 12.25 -15.13 -18.60
CA LEU A 453 12.46 -13.70 -18.39
C LEU A 453 13.41 -13.46 -17.20
N LEU A 454 13.16 -14.09 -16.05
CA LEU A 454 14.06 -13.97 -14.88
C LEU A 454 15.50 -14.38 -15.20
N GLN A 455 15.68 -15.49 -15.93
CA GLN A 455 17.01 -15.95 -16.33
C GLN A 455 17.70 -14.95 -17.27
N SER A 456 16.98 -14.45 -18.28
CA SER A 456 17.53 -13.51 -19.27
C SER A 456 17.97 -12.16 -18.68
N LEU A 457 17.34 -11.73 -17.58
CA LEU A 457 17.64 -10.48 -16.90
C LEU A 457 18.62 -10.64 -15.72
N GLY A 458 19.19 -11.84 -15.53
CA GLY A 458 20.13 -12.11 -14.43
C GLY A 458 19.49 -12.15 -13.05
N TRP A 459 18.17 -12.30 -12.98
CA TRP A 459 17.39 -12.37 -11.73
C TRP A 459 17.15 -13.80 -11.24
N GLY A 460 17.58 -14.81 -11.99
CA GLY A 460 17.49 -16.21 -11.57
C GLY A 460 18.16 -16.49 -10.22
N GLY A 461 17.56 -17.38 -9.43
CA GLY A 461 18.07 -17.81 -8.13
C GLY A 461 17.42 -17.07 -6.96
N SER A 462 17.59 -15.75 -6.87
CA SER A 462 16.98 -14.96 -5.78
C SER A 462 15.49 -14.71 -6.00
N TYR A 463 15.07 -14.56 -7.26
CA TYR A 463 13.68 -14.43 -7.64
C TYR A 463 13.17 -15.74 -8.25
N GLU A 464 11.94 -16.11 -7.90
CA GLU A 464 11.32 -17.36 -8.35
C GLU A 464 9.87 -17.14 -8.79
N VAL A 465 9.43 -17.96 -9.76
CA VAL A 465 8.01 -18.06 -10.17
C VAL A 465 7.51 -19.46 -9.83
N VAL A 466 6.50 -19.51 -8.99
CA VAL A 466 5.93 -20.74 -8.45
C VAL A 466 4.44 -20.80 -8.74
N HIS A 467 3.92 -21.98 -9.06
CA HIS A 467 2.49 -22.22 -9.12
C HIS A 467 1.91 -22.35 -7.71
N ASP A 468 0.65 -21.95 -7.53
CA ASP A 468 -0.12 -22.45 -6.40
C ASP A 468 -0.33 -23.97 -6.51
N ALA A 469 -0.74 -24.62 -5.42
CA ALA A 469 -0.90 -26.08 -5.39
C ALA A 469 -1.90 -26.62 -6.43
N ARG A 470 -2.77 -25.76 -6.97
CA ARG A 470 -3.80 -26.09 -7.95
C ARG A 470 -3.42 -25.78 -9.40
N GLY A 471 -2.31 -25.07 -9.65
CA GLY A 471 -1.94 -24.62 -10.99
C GLY A 471 -2.83 -23.49 -11.54
N GLU A 472 -3.54 -22.78 -10.67
CA GLU A 472 -4.54 -21.76 -11.01
C GLU A 472 -4.05 -20.33 -10.72
N ALA A 473 -2.87 -20.18 -10.14
CA ALA A 473 -2.23 -18.90 -9.92
C ALA A 473 -0.70 -19.01 -9.96
N PHE A 474 -0.06 -17.86 -10.12
CA PHE A 474 1.38 -17.69 -9.94
C PHE A 474 1.69 -16.89 -8.68
N PHE A 475 2.77 -17.26 -8.02
CA PHE A 475 3.44 -16.45 -7.02
C PHE A 475 4.81 -16.01 -7.55
N PHE A 476 5.11 -14.72 -7.39
CA PHE A 476 6.42 -14.18 -7.63
C PHE A 476 7.11 -13.99 -6.29
N CYS A 477 8.22 -14.69 -6.11
CA CYS A 477 8.85 -14.85 -4.82
C CYS A 477 10.23 -14.20 -4.78
N TRP A 478 10.62 -13.79 -3.57
CA TRP A 478 11.98 -13.46 -3.18
C TRP A 478 12.46 -14.48 -2.14
N HIS A 479 13.49 -15.27 -2.44
CA HIS A 479 13.95 -16.37 -1.59
C HIS A 479 12.80 -17.24 -1.06
N ARG A 480 11.95 -17.72 -1.98
CA ARG A 480 10.73 -18.52 -1.71
C ARG A 480 9.60 -17.80 -0.97
N ARG A 481 9.77 -16.57 -0.51
CA ARG A 481 8.68 -15.77 0.07
C ARG A 481 7.84 -15.16 -1.05
N PRO A 482 6.54 -15.46 -1.15
CA PRO A 482 5.65 -14.77 -2.09
C PRO A 482 5.56 -13.28 -1.77
N LEU A 483 5.69 -12.44 -2.80
CA LEU A 483 5.49 -10.99 -2.67
C LEU A 483 4.37 -10.48 -3.57
N TYR A 484 4.10 -11.17 -4.68
CA TYR A 484 2.97 -10.88 -5.56
C TYR A 484 2.32 -12.19 -5.98
N SER A 485 1.00 -12.14 -6.19
CA SER A 485 0.24 -13.21 -6.82
C SER A 485 -0.44 -12.72 -8.09
N VAL A 486 -0.56 -13.62 -9.08
CA VAL A 486 -1.31 -13.39 -10.32
C VAL A 486 -2.32 -14.52 -10.50
N SER A 487 -3.58 -14.17 -10.75
CA SER A 487 -4.66 -15.12 -10.94
C SER A 487 -5.62 -14.67 -12.04
N ALA A 488 -6.19 -15.63 -12.75
CA ALA A 488 -7.16 -15.38 -13.81
C ALA A 488 -8.56 -15.86 -13.42
N TRP A 489 -9.57 -15.14 -13.91
CA TRP A 489 -10.96 -15.27 -13.50
C TRP A 489 -11.90 -15.12 -14.69
N ARG A 490 -13.05 -15.76 -14.64
CA ARG A 490 -14.17 -15.51 -15.58
C ARG A 490 -15.51 -15.61 -14.85
N PRO A 491 -16.61 -15.07 -15.39
CA PRO A 491 -17.94 -15.29 -14.83
C PRO A 491 -18.25 -16.79 -14.75
N ALA A 492 -18.73 -17.26 -13.60
CA ALA A 492 -19.14 -18.65 -13.45
C ALA A 492 -20.31 -18.95 -14.40
N ALA A 493 -20.27 -20.11 -15.07
CA ALA A 493 -21.39 -20.57 -15.88
C ALA A 493 -22.62 -20.75 -14.96
N GLY A 494 -23.69 -20.00 -15.22
CA GLY A 494 -24.91 -20.12 -14.42
C GLY A 494 -25.40 -21.55 -14.45
N ARG A 495 -25.48 -22.22 -13.29
CA ARG A 495 -26.18 -23.51 -13.18
C ARG A 495 -27.61 -23.26 -13.64
N HIS A 496 -27.90 -23.54 -14.91
CA HIS A 496 -29.27 -23.73 -15.34
C HIS A 496 -29.77 -24.90 -14.51
N SER A 497 -30.65 -24.63 -13.56
CA SER A 497 -31.53 -25.61 -12.95
C SER A 497 -32.40 -26.16 -14.08
N GLY A 498 -31.85 -27.08 -14.85
CA GLY A 498 -32.59 -27.93 -15.76
C GLY A 498 -33.51 -28.77 -14.89
N GLY A 499 -34.71 -28.25 -14.64
CA GLY A 499 -35.81 -29.05 -14.14
C GLY A 499 -35.96 -30.24 -15.08
N ARG A 500 -35.57 -31.42 -14.59
CA ARG A 500 -36.05 -32.67 -15.15
C ARG A 500 -37.58 -32.62 -15.02
N LEU A 501 -38.23 -32.23 -16.11
CA LEU A 501 -39.59 -32.65 -16.40
C LEU A 501 -39.52 -34.17 -16.51
N GLY A 502 -39.81 -34.85 -15.40
CA GLY A 502 -40.06 -36.28 -15.38
C GLY A 502 -41.34 -36.55 -16.15
N GLY A 503 -41.20 -36.93 -17.42
CA GLY A 503 -42.26 -37.52 -18.22
C GLY A 503 -41.95 -39.01 -18.42
N SER A 504 -42.62 -39.86 -17.66
CA SER A 504 -43.31 -41.10 -18.08
C SER A 504 -43.82 -41.82 -16.85
#